data_AF-A0AA96Y7J7-F1
#
_entry.id   AF-A0AA96Y7J7-F1
#
_cell.length_a   1.000
_cell.length_b   1.000
_cell.length_c   1.000
_cell.angle_alpha   90.00
_cell.angle_beta   90.00
_cell.angle_gamma   90.00
#
_symmetry.space_group_name_H-M   'P 1'
#
loop_
_entity.id
_entity.type
_entity.pdbx_description
1 polymer ?
#
loop_
_entity_poly.entity_id
_entity_poly.type
_entity_poly.pdbx_seq_one_letter_code
_entity_poly.pdbx_strand_id
1 'polypeptide(L)'
;MASDSTRPCFSAFRSQAELELLQVVLDDADASYPWNPADPAASSYFEQLEQEVAAGWPTDMLDSYAQSLSTQFDQLWATVDAAQNAAQNAAQNAAQPVLTTASFSGLFQRFADRMPQGLLERLVQQAQMAIASSSSLADQLVASVRDVLPEWGDDDLYVLARPFAYAMRDKGENDLLEGALRSVRSEAWEDLSSIEQARLSLAIARHIIDQSKV
;
A
#
# COMPACT_ATOMS: atom_id res chain seq x y z
N MET A 1 -45.01 -24.35 11.87
CA MET A 1 -44.71 -23.65 13.15
C MET A 1 -43.91 -24.64 13.98
N ALA A 2 -42.70 -24.40 14.48
CA ALA A 2 -41.83 -23.23 14.49
C ALA A 2 -40.41 -23.72 14.87
N SER A 3 -39.39 -23.06 14.29
CA SER A 3 -38.10 -22.66 14.89
C SER A 3 -37.18 -23.76 15.49
N ASP A 4 -36.02 -24.12 14.92
CA ASP A 4 -34.78 -23.36 14.60
C ASP A 4 -33.90 -23.05 15.84
N SER A 5 -32.76 -23.73 15.95
CA SER A 5 -31.51 -23.18 16.53
C SER A 5 -30.38 -24.22 16.49
N THR A 6 -29.76 -24.38 15.33
CA THR A 6 -28.39 -24.88 15.24
C THR A 6 -27.48 -23.69 15.54
N ARG A 7 -27.07 -23.52 16.80
CA ARG A 7 -26.05 -22.51 17.18
C ARG A 7 -24.65 -23.15 17.16
N PRO A 8 -23.66 -22.55 16.49
CA PRO A 8 -22.30 -23.06 16.47
C PRO A 8 -21.60 -22.78 17.80
N CYS A 9 -21.16 -23.83 18.50
CA CYS A 9 -20.47 -23.76 19.80
C CYS A 9 -18.98 -23.36 19.67
N PHE A 10 -18.50 -23.00 18.48
CA PHE A 10 -17.07 -22.82 18.20
C PHE A 10 -16.50 -21.46 18.65
N SER A 11 -17.32 -20.46 18.99
CA SER A 11 -16.80 -19.13 19.38
C SER A 11 -16.32 -19.07 20.84
N ALA A 12 -16.94 -19.83 21.74
CA ALA A 12 -16.62 -19.77 23.18
C ALA A 12 -15.28 -20.44 23.53
N PHE A 13 -14.92 -21.53 22.81
CA PHE A 13 -13.64 -22.21 23.01
C PHE A 13 -12.45 -21.39 22.50
N ARG A 14 -12.66 -20.58 21.45
CA ARG A 14 -11.62 -19.69 20.91
C ARG A 14 -11.28 -18.58 21.91
N SER A 15 -12.30 -17.96 22.51
CA SER A 15 -12.09 -16.95 23.56
C SER A 15 -11.43 -17.53 24.81
N GLN A 16 -11.74 -18.77 25.18
CA GLN A 16 -11.13 -19.41 26.34
C GLN A 16 -9.66 -19.74 26.11
N ALA A 17 -9.32 -20.32 24.95
CA ALA A 17 -7.92 -20.61 24.60
C ALA A 17 -7.08 -19.33 24.41
N GLU A 18 -7.68 -18.26 23.87
CA GLU A 18 -7.04 -16.94 23.77
C GLU A 18 -6.80 -16.33 25.17
N LEU A 19 -7.75 -16.48 26.10
CA LEU A 19 -7.60 -16.02 27.49
C LEU A 19 -6.58 -16.84 28.28
N GLU A 20 -6.54 -18.17 28.10
CA GLU A 20 -5.52 -19.03 28.71
C GLU A 20 -4.13 -18.73 28.16
N LEU A 21 -4.00 -18.44 26.86
CA LEU A 21 -2.73 -18.04 26.27
C LEU A 21 -2.27 -16.65 26.75
N LEU A 22 -3.19 -15.68 26.84
CA LEU A 22 -2.90 -14.37 27.44
C LEU A 22 -2.51 -14.50 28.90
N GLN A 23 -3.19 -15.37 29.65
CA GLN A 23 -2.85 -15.63 31.04
C GLN A 23 -1.45 -16.25 31.17
N VAL A 24 -1.09 -17.21 30.32
CA VAL A 24 0.28 -17.79 30.31
C VAL A 24 1.33 -16.73 29.95
N VAL A 25 1.06 -15.82 29.02
CA VAL A 25 2.00 -14.73 28.66
C VAL A 25 2.13 -13.69 29.78
N LEU A 26 1.07 -13.45 30.55
CA LEU A 26 1.04 -12.48 31.65
C LEU A 26 1.53 -13.07 32.98
N ASP A 27 1.30 -14.36 33.23
CA ASP A 27 1.78 -15.12 34.39
C ASP A 27 3.22 -15.62 34.20
N ASP A 28 3.86 -15.36 33.06
CA ASP A 28 5.30 -15.55 32.86
C ASP A 28 6.08 -14.52 33.70
N ALA A 29 5.98 -14.68 35.02
CA ALA A 29 6.59 -13.83 36.04
C ALA A 29 8.12 -13.95 36.06
N ASP A 30 8.68 -14.92 35.32
CA ASP A 30 10.12 -15.10 35.14
C ASP A 30 10.66 -14.38 33.89
N ALA A 31 9.78 -13.87 33.00
CA ALA A 31 10.17 -12.94 31.96
C ALA A 31 10.28 -11.53 32.56
N SER A 32 11.27 -11.31 33.43
CA SER A 32 11.69 -9.96 33.85
C SER A 32 12.04 -9.17 32.59
N TYR A 33 11.07 -8.42 32.08
CA TYR A 33 11.24 -7.56 30.93
C TYR A 33 12.28 -6.50 31.34
N PRO A 34 13.46 -6.45 30.71
CA PRO A 34 14.59 -5.65 31.20
C PRO A 34 14.30 -4.14 31.21
N TRP A 35 13.19 -3.71 30.60
CA TRP A 35 12.76 -2.33 30.53
C TRP A 35 11.54 -2.03 31.41
N ASN A 36 11.21 -2.89 32.38
CA ASN A 36 10.16 -2.59 33.36
C ASN A 36 10.67 -1.52 34.36
N PRO A 37 10.14 -0.28 34.34
CA PRO A 37 10.63 0.80 35.21
C PRO A 37 10.25 0.60 36.69
N ALA A 38 9.34 -0.34 36.99
CA ALA A 38 8.95 -0.68 38.36
C ALA A 38 9.82 -1.78 38.99
N ASP A 39 10.72 -2.41 38.21
CA ASP A 39 11.64 -3.43 38.69
C ASP A 39 12.96 -2.78 39.16
N PRO A 40 13.36 -2.93 40.44
CA PRO A 40 14.64 -2.42 40.93
C PRO A 40 15.86 -3.04 40.21
N ALA A 41 15.72 -4.22 39.60
CA ALA A 41 16.78 -4.82 38.79
C ALA A 41 17.00 -4.06 37.46
N ALA A 42 15.98 -3.40 36.92
CA ALA A 42 16.08 -2.65 35.67
C ALA A 42 17.05 -1.46 35.79
N SER A 43 17.04 -0.74 36.93
CA SER A 43 17.98 0.36 37.17
C SER A 43 19.44 -0.11 37.11
N SER A 44 19.74 -1.29 37.65
CA SER A 44 21.10 -1.85 37.61
C SER A 44 21.53 -2.28 36.21
N TYR A 45 20.59 -2.75 35.38
CA TYR A 45 20.84 -3.07 33.97
C TYR A 45 21.13 -1.82 33.14
N PHE A 46 20.35 -0.75 33.32
CA PHE A 46 20.60 0.53 32.65
C PHE A 46 21.94 1.15 33.08
N GLU A 47 22.29 1.09 34.36
CA GLU A 47 23.57 1.61 34.87
C GLU A 47 24.77 0.85 34.27
N GLN A 48 24.66 -0.46 34.06
CA GLN A 48 25.67 -1.26 33.36
C GLN A 48 25.81 -0.85 31.89
N LEU A 49 24.69 -0.68 31.17
CA LEU A 49 24.72 -0.22 29.78
C LEU A 49 25.31 1.19 29.65
N GLU A 50 24.96 2.09 30.56
CA GLU A 50 25.53 3.44 30.61
C GLU A 50 27.04 3.40 30.86
N GLN A 51 27.53 2.49 31.71
CA GLN A 51 28.96 2.27 31.89
C GLN A 51 29.65 1.72 30.64
N GLU A 52 29.03 0.80 29.90
CA GLU A 52 29.56 0.29 28.64
C GLU A 52 29.62 1.37 27.55
N VAL A 53 28.61 2.24 27.48
CA VAL A 53 28.60 3.39 26.57
C VAL A 53 29.61 4.45 27.00
N ALA A 54 29.73 4.71 28.31
CA ALA A 54 30.69 5.66 28.88
C ALA A 54 32.15 5.17 28.76
N ALA A 55 32.38 3.85 28.74
CA ALA A 55 33.68 3.26 28.42
C ALA A 55 34.15 3.62 27.00
N GLY A 56 33.23 4.09 26.15
CA GLY A 56 33.51 4.66 24.85
C GLY A 56 33.80 3.58 23.82
N TRP A 57 33.21 3.74 22.64
CA TRP A 57 33.61 2.92 21.50
C TRP A 57 34.90 3.54 20.94
N PRO A 58 35.93 2.74 20.61
CA PRO A 58 37.14 3.28 20.02
C PRO A 58 36.78 4.02 18.73
N THR A 59 37.10 5.32 18.66
CA THR A 59 36.71 6.21 17.57
C THR A 59 37.16 5.68 16.21
N ASP A 60 38.32 5.03 16.15
CA ASP A 60 38.86 4.42 14.91
C ASP A 60 37.94 3.31 14.34
N MET A 61 37.29 2.53 15.21
CA MET A 61 36.31 1.51 14.78
C MET A 61 35.00 2.17 14.35
N LEU A 62 34.57 3.24 15.04
CA LEU A 62 33.35 3.95 14.72
C LEU A 62 33.45 4.66 13.36
N ASP A 63 34.59 5.30 13.08
CA ASP A 63 34.84 5.98 11.82
C ASP A 63 34.88 4.98 10.66
N SER A 64 35.56 3.83 10.82
CA SER A 64 35.58 2.79 9.80
C SER A 64 34.19 2.20 9.54
N TYR A 65 33.40 1.99 10.59
CA TYR A 65 32.02 1.52 10.47
C TYR A 65 31.14 2.56 9.78
N ALA A 66 31.21 3.83 10.20
CA ALA A 66 30.46 4.92 9.60
C ALA A 66 30.79 5.10 8.12
N GLN A 67 32.08 5.02 7.75
CA GLN A 67 32.54 5.07 6.37
C GLN A 67 32.01 3.88 5.55
N SER A 68 32.02 2.67 6.14
CA SER A 68 31.51 1.48 5.47
C SER A 68 29.98 1.55 5.26
N LEU A 69 29.27 2.14 6.21
CA LEU A 69 27.83 2.32 6.16
C LEU A 69 27.46 3.40 5.14
N SER A 70 28.15 4.55 5.15
CA SER A 70 27.92 5.61 4.17
C SER A 70 28.16 5.11 2.74
N THR A 71 29.23 4.34 2.54
CA THR A 71 29.55 3.74 1.24
C THR A 71 28.44 2.78 0.78
N GLN A 72 27.87 1.98 1.68
CA GLN A 72 26.75 1.10 1.35
C GLN A 72 25.47 1.89 1.00
N PHE A 73 25.19 2.97 1.73
CA PHE A 73 24.07 3.87 1.40
C PHE A 73 24.24 4.50 0.02
N ASP A 74 25.43 5.04 -0.28
CA ASP A 74 25.73 5.63 -1.58
C ASP A 74 25.59 4.61 -2.71
N GLN A 75 26.02 3.36 -2.50
CA GLN A 75 25.83 2.28 -3.47
C GLN A 75 24.36 1.97 -3.72
N LEU A 76 23.56 1.83 -2.67
CA LEU A 76 22.12 1.57 -2.79
C LEU A 76 21.42 2.72 -3.54
N TRP A 77 21.71 3.97 -3.18
CA TRP A 77 21.17 5.13 -3.89
C TRP A 77 21.60 5.18 -5.36
N ALA A 78 22.87 4.89 -5.66
CA ALA A 78 23.35 4.82 -7.03
C ALA A 78 22.64 3.73 -7.85
N THR A 79 22.27 2.59 -7.25
CA THR A 79 21.47 1.57 -7.94
C THR A 79 20.05 2.04 -8.24
N VAL A 80 19.42 2.78 -7.32
CA VAL A 80 18.08 3.35 -7.52
C VAL A 80 18.12 4.40 -8.62
N ASP A 81 19.11 5.30 -8.59
CA ASP A 81 19.30 6.33 -9.62
C ASP A 81 19.58 5.69 -10.99
N ALA A 82 20.43 4.66 -11.05
CA ALA A 82 20.72 3.95 -12.31
C ALA A 82 19.48 3.22 -12.86
N ALA A 83 18.67 2.58 -11.99
CA ALA A 83 17.43 1.93 -12.40
C ALA A 83 16.38 2.94 -12.90
N GLN A 84 16.25 4.09 -12.23
CA GLN A 84 15.34 5.16 -12.64
C GLN A 84 15.78 5.80 -13.96
N ASN A 85 17.08 6.08 -14.13
CA ASN A 85 17.62 6.60 -15.37
C ASN A 85 17.50 5.59 -16.52
N ALA A 86 17.72 4.29 -16.27
CA ALA A 86 17.51 3.24 -17.27
C ALA A 86 16.03 3.12 -17.67
N ALA A 87 15.10 3.17 -16.70
CA ALA A 87 13.67 3.19 -16.96
C ALA A 87 13.22 4.43 -17.75
N GLN A 88 13.75 5.62 -17.41
CA GLN A 88 13.46 6.86 -18.14
C GLN A 88 14.03 6.86 -19.56
N ASN A 89 15.27 6.39 -19.77
CA ASN A 89 15.86 6.29 -21.11
C ASN A 89 15.18 5.20 -21.96
N ALA A 90 14.71 4.11 -21.35
CA ALA A 90 13.88 3.11 -22.03
C ALA A 90 12.51 3.69 -22.41
N ALA A 91 11.89 4.47 -21.54
CA ALA A 91 10.64 5.17 -21.84
C ALA A 91 10.79 6.27 -22.92
N GLN A 92 11.96 6.90 -23.04
CA GLN A 92 12.24 7.93 -24.04
C GLN A 92 12.66 7.36 -25.41
N ASN A 93 13.30 6.18 -25.47
CA ASN A 93 13.66 5.51 -26.72
C ASN A 93 12.60 4.50 -27.22
N ALA A 94 11.59 4.19 -26.41
CA ALA A 94 10.40 3.48 -26.85
C ALA A 94 9.54 4.41 -27.72
N ALA A 95 9.76 4.32 -29.03
CA ALA A 95 8.84 4.87 -30.01
C ALA A 95 7.41 4.38 -29.72
N GLN A 96 6.55 5.30 -29.28
CA GLN A 96 5.08 5.22 -29.21
C GLN A 96 4.48 4.06 -28.37
N PRO A 97 3.58 4.34 -27.40
CA PRO A 97 2.91 3.29 -26.62
C PRO A 97 1.77 2.66 -27.43
N VAL A 98 2.10 1.84 -28.43
CA VAL A 98 1.10 1.10 -29.24
C VAL A 98 0.80 -0.28 -28.63
N LEU A 99 1.60 -0.75 -27.66
CA LEU A 99 1.49 -2.10 -27.11
C LEU A 99 0.51 -2.23 -25.93
N THR A 100 0.01 -1.13 -25.36
CA THR A 100 -0.85 -1.20 -24.16
C THR A 100 -2.35 -1.26 -24.48
N THR A 101 -2.80 -0.80 -25.64
CA THR A 101 -4.24 -0.80 -25.99
C THR A 101 -4.79 -2.21 -26.23
N ALA A 102 -3.98 -3.15 -26.70
CA ALA A 102 -4.42 -4.51 -26.98
C ALA A 102 -4.79 -5.30 -25.70
N SER A 103 -3.94 -5.23 -24.67
CA SER A 103 -4.11 -5.97 -23.41
C SER A 103 -5.31 -5.48 -22.59
N PHE A 104 -5.65 -4.19 -22.69
CA PHE A 104 -6.78 -3.57 -21.99
C PHE A 104 -8.02 -3.40 -22.86
N SER A 105 -8.08 -4.00 -24.06
CA SER A 105 -9.21 -3.88 -25.00
C SER A 105 -10.58 -4.17 -24.38
N GLY A 106 -10.67 -5.16 -23.48
CA GLY A 106 -11.89 -5.47 -22.73
C GLY A 106 -12.29 -4.37 -21.72
N LEU A 107 -11.33 -3.63 -21.19
CA LEU A 107 -11.56 -2.48 -20.30
C LEU A 107 -12.05 -1.28 -21.11
N PHE A 108 -11.41 -0.97 -22.25
CA PHE A 108 -11.88 0.06 -23.17
C PHE A 108 -13.33 -0.17 -23.60
N GLN A 109 -13.70 -1.41 -23.92
CA GLN A 109 -15.07 -1.76 -24.29
C GLN A 109 -16.07 -1.57 -23.14
N ARG A 110 -15.68 -1.89 -21.89
CA ARG A 110 -16.54 -1.76 -20.70
C ARG A 110 -16.79 -0.31 -20.29
N PHE A 111 -15.82 0.57 -20.51
CA PHE A 111 -15.87 1.96 -20.04
C PHE A 111 -16.07 2.98 -21.17
N ALA A 112 -16.20 2.55 -22.43
CA ALA A 112 -16.42 3.40 -23.59
C ALA A 112 -17.65 4.33 -23.45
N ASP A 113 -18.72 3.86 -22.80
CA ASP A 113 -19.94 4.65 -22.59
C ASP A 113 -19.87 5.63 -21.40
N ARG A 114 -18.81 5.52 -20.57
CA ARG A 114 -18.71 6.21 -19.27
C ARG A 114 -17.54 7.19 -19.19
N MET A 115 -16.50 7.02 -20.01
CA MET A 115 -15.29 7.83 -19.98
C MET A 115 -14.74 8.05 -21.39
N PRO A 116 -14.27 9.26 -21.74
CA PRO A 116 -13.56 9.53 -22.98
C PRO A 116 -12.32 8.64 -23.13
N GLN A 117 -12.14 8.07 -24.32
CA GLN A 117 -11.02 7.15 -24.61
C GLN A 117 -9.65 7.77 -24.30
N GLY A 118 -9.45 9.06 -24.60
CA GLY A 118 -8.18 9.74 -24.33
C GLY A 118 -7.89 10.00 -22.83
N LEU A 119 -8.88 9.93 -21.94
CA LEU A 119 -8.63 9.93 -20.49
C LEU A 119 -8.26 8.52 -20.02
N LEU A 120 -8.94 7.52 -20.57
CA LEU A 120 -8.69 6.12 -20.24
C LEU A 120 -7.29 5.65 -20.68
N GLU A 121 -6.83 6.05 -21.86
CA GLU A 121 -5.46 5.79 -22.34
C GLU A 121 -4.41 6.41 -21.41
N ARG A 122 -4.61 7.67 -21.01
CA ARG A 122 -3.72 8.35 -20.05
C ARG A 122 -3.69 7.64 -18.71
N LEU A 123 -4.84 7.21 -18.21
CA LEU A 123 -4.96 6.49 -16.95
C LEU A 123 -4.23 5.14 -17.00
N VAL A 124 -4.36 4.38 -18.11
CA VAL A 124 -3.62 3.12 -18.32
C VAL A 124 -2.10 3.37 -18.36
N GLN A 125 -1.66 4.40 -19.07
CA GLN A 125 -0.23 4.75 -19.16
C GLN A 125 0.32 5.13 -17.79
N GLN A 126 -0.38 6.00 -17.05
CA GLN A 126 0.03 6.44 -15.72
C GLN A 126 0.02 5.30 -14.71
N ALA A 127 -0.98 4.42 -14.76
CA ALA A 127 -1.04 3.24 -13.90
C ALA A 127 0.16 2.31 -14.11
N GLN A 128 0.57 2.06 -15.35
CA GLN A 128 1.77 1.26 -15.64
C GLN A 128 3.05 1.90 -15.12
N MET A 129 3.19 3.21 -15.29
CA MET A 129 4.33 3.94 -14.74
C MET A 129 4.32 3.92 -13.21
N ALA A 130 3.15 4.01 -12.58
CA ALA A 130 2.99 3.96 -11.13
C ALA A 130 3.34 2.57 -10.58
N ILE A 131 2.93 1.48 -11.24
CA ILE A 131 3.29 0.10 -10.86
C ILE A 131 4.80 -0.10 -10.88
N ALA A 132 5.50 0.47 -11.85
CA ALA A 132 6.95 0.36 -11.97
C ALA A 132 7.73 1.20 -10.95
N SER A 133 7.12 2.26 -10.39
CA SER A 133 7.83 3.28 -9.61
C SER A 133 7.46 3.34 -8.12
N SER A 134 6.28 2.84 -7.71
CA SER A 134 5.77 3.03 -6.34
C SER A 134 5.56 1.72 -5.58
N SER A 135 5.86 1.77 -4.27
CA SER A 135 5.94 0.59 -3.40
C SER A 135 4.61 0.18 -2.79
N SER A 136 3.69 1.12 -2.56
CA SER A 136 2.37 0.84 -1.96
C SER A 136 1.25 0.95 -2.98
N LEU A 137 0.20 0.15 -2.78
CA LEU A 137 -1.00 0.13 -3.62
C LEU A 137 -1.73 1.49 -3.59
N ALA A 138 -1.75 2.15 -2.42
CA ALA A 138 -2.34 3.48 -2.28
C ALA A 138 -1.58 4.52 -3.12
N ASP A 139 -0.25 4.48 -3.07
CA ASP A 139 0.60 5.40 -3.86
C ASP A 139 0.43 5.12 -5.36
N GLN A 140 0.35 3.84 -5.76
CA GLN A 140 0.09 3.45 -7.15
C GLN A 140 -1.23 4.05 -7.65
N LEU A 141 -2.31 3.96 -6.86
CA LEU A 141 -3.62 4.50 -7.24
C LEU A 141 -3.61 6.02 -7.37
N VAL A 142 -3.03 6.73 -6.39
CA VAL A 142 -3.00 8.20 -6.40
C VAL A 142 -2.15 8.70 -7.58
N ALA A 143 -0.98 8.10 -7.81
CA ALA A 143 -0.12 8.43 -8.93
C ALA A 143 -0.79 8.19 -10.30
N SER A 144 -1.60 7.12 -10.42
CA SER A 144 -2.33 6.79 -11.66
C SER A 144 -3.38 7.82 -12.04
N VAL A 145 -3.99 8.47 -11.04
CA VAL A 145 -5.19 9.32 -11.22
C VAL A 145 -4.85 10.81 -11.23
N ARG A 146 -3.70 11.22 -10.68
CA ARG A 146 -3.31 12.63 -10.55
C ARG A 146 -3.40 13.43 -11.84
N ASP A 147 -2.95 12.85 -12.96
CA ASP A 147 -2.96 13.52 -14.27
C ASP A 147 -4.34 13.55 -14.95
N VAL A 148 -5.25 12.67 -14.53
CA VAL A 148 -6.63 12.61 -15.02
C VAL A 148 -7.50 13.64 -14.28
N LEU A 149 -7.15 13.94 -13.03
CA LEU A 149 -7.89 14.83 -12.13
C LEU A 149 -6.96 15.86 -11.47
N PRO A 150 -6.45 16.85 -12.24
CA PRO A 150 -5.48 17.82 -11.74
C PRO A 150 -6.06 18.80 -10.71
N GLU A 151 -7.38 18.87 -10.57
CA GLU A 151 -8.06 19.77 -9.61
C GLU A 151 -8.12 19.21 -8.19
N TRP A 152 -7.80 17.92 -8.01
CA TRP A 152 -7.82 17.25 -6.72
C TRP A 152 -6.44 17.28 -6.07
N GLY A 153 -6.38 17.65 -4.79
CA GLY A 153 -5.15 17.55 -4.00
C GLY A 153 -4.80 16.09 -3.67
N ASP A 154 -3.50 15.81 -3.52
CA ASP A 154 -3.02 14.45 -3.21
C ASP A 154 -3.67 13.89 -1.93
N ASP A 155 -3.83 14.72 -0.88
CA ASP A 155 -4.47 14.32 0.38
C ASP A 155 -5.92 13.85 0.19
N ASP A 156 -6.70 14.54 -0.63
CA ASP A 156 -8.09 14.19 -0.92
C ASP A 156 -8.16 12.89 -1.74
N LEU A 157 -7.24 12.71 -2.69
CA LEU A 157 -7.11 11.47 -3.45
C LEU A 157 -6.76 10.29 -2.54
N TYR A 158 -5.89 10.47 -1.54
CA TYR A 158 -5.62 9.42 -0.55
C TYR A 158 -6.87 9.03 0.24
N VAL A 159 -7.69 10.01 0.66
CA VAL A 159 -8.95 9.72 1.36
C VAL A 159 -9.89 8.91 0.49
N LEU A 160 -9.99 9.24 -0.80
CA LEU A 160 -10.82 8.52 -1.78
C LEU A 160 -10.23 7.15 -2.17
N ALA A 161 -8.90 6.98 -2.12
CA ALA A 161 -8.22 5.73 -2.46
C ALA A 161 -8.30 4.69 -1.34
N ARG A 162 -8.47 5.09 -0.07
CA ARG A 162 -8.53 4.19 1.09
C ARG A 162 -9.46 2.99 0.94
N PRO A 163 -10.72 3.12 0.47
CA PRO A 163 -11.61 1.98 0.28
C PRO A 163 -11.09 0.96 -0.74
N PHE A 164 -10.29 1.39 -1.71
CA PHE A 164 -9.72 0.55 -2.76
C PHE A 164 -8.36 -0.04 -2.36
N ALA A 165 -7.58 0.67 -1.54
CA ALA A 165 -6.26 0.26 -1.11
C ALA A 165 -6.25 -0.67 0.12
N TYR A 166 -7.18 -0.47 1.06
CA TYR A 166 -7.20 -1.17 2.35
C TYR A 166 -8.48 -1.98 2.59
N ALA A 167 -9.08 -2.54 1.53
CA ALA A 167 -10.22 -3.42 1.67
C ALA A 167 -9.82 -4.71 2.43
N MET A 168 -10.03 -4.73 3.76
CA MET A 168 -9.76 -5.89 4.64
C MET A 168 -10.78 -7.03 4.53
N ARG A 169 -11.80 -6.86 3.69
CA ARG A 169 -12.82 -7.88 3.43
C ARG A 169 -12.51 -8.50 2.10
N ASP A 170 -12.42 -9.83 2.05
CA ASP A 170 -12.35 -10.67 0.84
C ASP A 170 -13.62 -10.47 -0.02
N LYS A 171 -13.77 -9.26 -0.54
CA LYS A 171 -14.68 -8.90 -1.62
C LYS A 171 -13.76 -8.86 -2.82
N GLY A 172 -13.91 -9.85 -3.69
CA GLY A 172 -13.09 -9.94 -4.90
C GLY A 172 -13.06 -8.62 -5.66
N GLU A 173 -11.97 -8.38 -6.38
CA GLU A 173 -11.69 -7.22 -7.24
C GLU A 173 -12.91 -6.70 -8.02
N ASN A 174 -13.73 -7.60 -8.55
CA ASN A 174 -14.90 -7.28 -9.34
C ASN A 174 -16.04 -6.69 -8.47
N ASP A 175 -16.15 -7.05 -7.19
CA ASP A 175 -17.16 -6.51 -6.27
C ASP A 175 -16.85 -5.08 -5.80
N LEU A 176 -15.56 -4.70 -5.76
CA LEU A 176 -15.14 -3.32 -5.52
C LEU A 176 -15.41 -2.43 -6.73
N LEU A 177 -15.10 -2.93 -7.94
CA LEU A 177 -15.39 -2.24 -9.20
C LEU A 177 -16.90 -2.11 -9.43
N GLU A 178 -17.66 -3.18 -9.23
CA GLU A 178 -19.13 -3.18 -9.29
C GLU A 178 -19.76 -2.28 -8.22
N GLY A 179 -19.18 -2.24 -7.02
CA GLY A 179 -19.59 -1.31 -5.96
C GLY A 179 -19.39 0.15 -6.37
N ALA A 180 -18.24 0.48 -6.96
CA ALA A 180 -17.97 1.81 -7.49
C ALA A 180 -18.91 2.15 -8.66
N LEU A 181 -19.10 1.22 -9.60
CA LEU A 181 -19.99 1.36 -10.76
C LEU A 181 -21.46 1.54 -10.36
N ARG A 182 -21.93 0.87 -9.29
CA ARG A 182 -23.28 1.08 -8.74
C ARG A 182 -23.45 2.42 -8.03
N SER A 183 -22.36 2.94 -7.47
CA SER A 183 -22.36 4.23 -6.77
C SER A 183 -22.30 5.42 -7.72
N VAL A 184 -21.82 5.21 -8.95
CA VAL A 184 -21.68 6.23 -9.99
C VAL A 184 -22.90 6.16 -10.91
N ARG A 185 -23.48 7.32 -11.21
CA ARG A 185 -24.60 7.39 -12.16
C ARG A 185 -24.19 6.89 -13.53
N SER A 186 -25.14 6.30 -14.23
CA SER A 186 -24.95 5.77 -15.56
C SER A 186 -25.01 6.85 -16.66
N GLU A 187 -24.38 7.99 -16.42
CA GLU A 187 -24.41 9.18 -17.29
C GLU A 187 -23.05 9.38 -17.99
N ALA A 188 -22.98 10.34 -18.92
CA ALA A 188 -21.74 10.68 -19.62
C ALA A 188 -20.76 11.32 -18.64
N TRP A 189 -19.46 11.15 -18.88
CA TRP A 189 -18.37 11.64 -18.00
C TRP A 189 -18.53 13.10 -17.55
N GLU A 190 -18.98 13.97 -18.45
CA GLU A 190 -19.11 15.41 -18.18
C GLU A 190 -20.31 15.77 -17.30
N ASP A 191 -21.31 14.89 -17.20
CA ASP A 191 -22.49 15.07 -16.34
C ASP A 191 -22.25 14.53 -14.91
N LEU A 192 -21.17 13.77 -14.70
CA LEU A 192 -20.80 13.22 -13.40
C LEU A 192 -20.22 14.30 -12.48
N SER A 193 -20.49 14.18 -11.17
CA SER A 193 -19.84 15.02 -10.18
C SER A 193 -18.33 14.73 -10.10
N SER A 194 -17.54 15.71 -9.65
CA SER A 194 -16.09 15.56 -9.47
C SER A 194 -15.72 14.38 -8.56
N ILE A 195 -16.53 14.10 -7.54
CA ILE A 195 -16.35 12.95 -6.63
C ILE A 195 -16.64 11.62 -7.35
N GLU A 196 -17.65 11.57 -8.22
CA GLU A 196 -17.97 10.39 -9.02
C GLU A 196 -16.89 10.11 -10.06
N GLN A 197 -16.39 11.16 -10.73
CA GLN A 197 -15.26 11.06 -11.64
C GLN A 197 -14.01 10.51 -10.94
N ALA A 198 -13.71 10.99 -9.72
CA ALA A 198 -12.60 10.50 -8.90
C ALA A 198 -12.75 9.05 -8.45
N ARG A 199 -13.96 8.64 -8.05
CA ARG A 199 -14.22 7.24 -7.69
C ARG A 199 -14.13 6.31 -8.89
N LEU A 200 -14.65 6.74 -10.04
CA LEU A 200 -14.60 5.95 -11.27
C LEU A 200 -13.16 5.78 -11.75
N SER A 201 -12.36 6.85 -11.76
CA SER A 201 -10.95 6.78 -12.15
C SER A 201 -10.12 5.91 -11.20
N LEU A 202 -10.32 6.02 -9.87
CA LEU A 202 -9.65 5.16 -8.89
C LEU A 202 -10.05 3.68 -9.02
N ALA A 203 -11.32 3.40 -9.28
CA ALA A 203 -11.79 2.02 -9.47
C ALA A 203 -11.21 1.40 -10.75
N ILE A 204 -11.12 2.18 -11.83
CA ILE A 204 -10.48 1.76 -13.08
C ILE A 204 -8.97 1.55 -12.86
N ALA A 205 -8.28 2.47 -12.18
CA ALA A 205 -6.85 2.35 -11.85
C ALA A 205 -6.57 1.06 -11.06
N ARG A 206 -7.42 0.75 -10.07
CA ARG A 206 -7.33 -0.51 -9.30
C ARG A 206 -7.43 -1.73 -10.21
N HIS A 207 -8.40 -1.73 -11.13
CA HIS A 207 -8.59 -2.83 -12.07
C HIS A 207 -7.40 -3.02 -13.00
N ILE A 208 -6.79 -1.93 -13.48
CA ILE A 208 -5.59 -1.98 -14.33
C ILE A 208 -4.41 -2.57 -13.55
N ILE A 209 -4.20 -2.12 -12.31
CA ILE A 209 -3.12 -2.63 -11.45
C ILE A 209 -3.30 -4.13 -11.20
N ASP A 210 -4.52 -4.59 -10.95
CA ASP A 210 -4.76 -6.02 -10.73
C ASP A 210 -4.60 -6.84 -12.02
N GLN A 211 -5.10 -6.35 -13.17
CA GLN A 211 -4.88 -7.02 -14.46
C GLN A 211 -3.40 -7.12 -14.86
N SER A 212 -2.54 -6.23 -14.36
CA SER A 212 -1.10 -6.24 -14.61
C SER A 212 -0.29 -7.18 -13.71
N LYS A 213 -0.89 -7.72 -12.65
CA LYS A 213 -0.23 -8.64 -11.69
C LYS A 213 -0.38 -10.12 -12.08
N VAL A 214 -1.15 -10.41 -13.13
CA VAL A 214 -1.36 -11.75 -13.70
C VAL A 214 -0.28 -12.05 -14.72
#